data_AF-A0A091K9C7-F1
#
_entry.id   AF-A0A091K9C7-F1
#
_cell.length_a   1.000
_cell.length_b   1.000
_cell.length_c   1.000
_cell.angle_alpha   90.00
_cell.angle_beta   90.00
_cell.angle_gamma   90.00
#
_symmetry.space_group_name_H-M   'P 1'
#
loop_
_entity.id
_entity.type
_entity.pdbx_description
1 polymer ?
#
loop_
_entity_poly.entity_id
_entity_poly.type
_entity_poly.pdbx_seq_one_letter_code
_entity_poly.pdbx_strand_id
1 'polypeptide(L)' 'KHVPRAVFVDLEPTVIDEVRTGTYRQLFHPEQLITGKEDAANNYARGHYTIGKEIIDLVLDRIR' A
#
# COMPACT_ATOMS: atom_id res chain seq x y z
N LYS A 1 -7.41 -9.48 20.59
CA LYS A 1 -6.88 -9.65 19.21
C LYS A 1 -5.81 -8.59 19.00
N HIS A 2 -4.59 -8.97 18.63
CA HIS A 2 -3.50 -8.02 18.38
C HIS A 2 -3.43 -7.77 16.88
N VAL A 3 -3.30 -6.50 16.50
CA VAL A 3 -3.15 -6.06 15.11
C VAL A 3 -1.81 -5.33 15.03
N PRO A 4 -0.92 -5.69 14.09
CA PRO A 4 0.33 -4.97 13.90
C PRO A 4 0.08 -3.49 13.58
N ARG A 5 0.90 -2.61 14.14
CA ARG A 5 0.94 -1.20 13.73
C ARG A 5 1.86 -1.09 12.51
N ALA A 6 1.36 -1.51 11.35
CA ALA A 6 2.06 -1.47 10.09
C ALA A 6 1.13 -0.91 9.01
N VAL A 7 1.69 -0.20 8.04
CA VAL A 7 1.01 0.25 6.81
C VAL A 7 1.79 -0.31 5.64
N PHE A 8 1.10 -1.00 4.74
CA PHE A 8 1.68 -1.54 3.52
C PHE A 8 1.18 -0.72 2.35
N VAL A 9 2.11 -0.32 1.49
CA VAL A 9 1.83 0.57 0.37
C VAL A 9 2.54 0.02 -0.85
N ASP A 10 1.79 -0.14 -1.93
CA ASP A 10 2.33 -0.43 -3.26
C ASP A 10 1.54 0.36 -4.31
N LEU A 11 2.19 0.71 -5.42
CA LEU A 11 1.56 1.42 -6.53
C LEU A 11 0.80 0.47 -7.47
N GLU A 12 1.08 -0.83 -7.39
CA GLU A 12 0.33 -1.89 -8.08
C GLU A 12 -0.32 -2.87 -7.08
N PRO A 13 -1.39 -3.58 -7.48
CA PRO A 13 -2.15 -4.40 -6.54
C PRO A 13 -1.46 -5.72 -6.15
N THR A 14 -0.56 -6.23 -6.99
CA THR A 14 -0.09 -7.62 -6.97
C THR A 14 0.46 -8.05 -5.59
N VAL A 15 1.41 -7.30 -5.04
CA VAL A 15 2.10 -7.67 -3.78
C VAL A 15 1.16 -7.59 -2.58
N ILE A 16 0.28 -6.59 -2.54
CA ILE A 16 -0.64 -6.40 -1.42
C ILE A 16 -1.78 -7.43 -1.47
N ASP A 17 -2.23 -7.83 -2.64
CA ASP A 17 -3.27 -8.85 -2.79
C ASP A 17 -2.79 -10.24 -2.32
N GLU A 18 -1.50 -10.55 -2.47
CA GLU A 18 -0.89 -11.71 -1.83
C GLU A 18 -0.97 -11.64 -0.30
N VAL A 19 -0.77 -10.46 0.30
CA VAL A 19 -0.93 -10.28 1.75
C VAL A 19 -2.40 -10.41 2.18
N ARG A 20 -3.34 -9.90 1.37
CA ARG A 20 -4.80 -10.02 1.63
C ARG A 20 -5.32 -11.45 1.54
N THR A 21 -4.67 -12.30 0.76
CA THR A 21 -5.12 -13.69 0.52
C THR A 21 -4.25 -14.74 1.21
N GLY A 22 -3.05 -14.36 1.66
CA GLY A 22 -2.07 -15.25 2.28
C GLY A 22 -2.46 -15.75 3.67
N THR A 23 -1.59 -16.61 4.22
CA THR A 23 -1.78 -17.31 5.50
C THR A 23 -2.11 -16.37 6.66
N TYR A 24 -1.53 -15.16 6.67
CA TYR A 24 -1.70 -14.18 7.74
C TYR A 24 -2.71 -13.06 7.41
N ARG A 25 -3.59 -13.24 6.42
CA ARG A 25 -4.57 -12.22 6.00
C ARG A 25 -5.43 -11.62 7.13
N GLN A 26 -5.70 -12.40 8.19
CA GLN A 26 -6.51 -11.94 9.33
C GLN A 26 -5.71 -11.15 10.39
N LEU A 27 -4.39 -11.09 10.24
CA LEU A 27 -3.47 -10.40 11.15
C LEU A 27 -3.49 -8.88 10.93
N PHE A 28 -3.57 -8.45 9.66
CA PHE A 28 -3.50 -7.04 9.26
C PHE A 28 -4.88 -6.40 9.13
N HIS A 29 -4.98 -5.10 9.41
CA HIS A 29 -6.21 -4.37 9.17
C HIS A 29 -6.35 -4.05 7.68
N PRO A 30 -7.50 -4.33 7.02
CA PRO A 30 -7.67 -4.10 5.58
C PRO A 30 -7.41 -2.66 5.13
N GLU A 31 -7.68 -1.68 6.00
CA GLU A 31 -7.45 -0.26 5.71
C GLU A 31 -5.97 0.18 5.78
N GLN A 32 -5.10 -0.66 6.37
CA GLN A 32 -3.64 -0.45 6.41
C GLN A 32 -2.94 -0.99 5.16
N LEU A 33 -3.69 -1.66 4.28
CA LEU A 33 -3.20 -2.21 3.03
C LEU A 33 -3.66 -1.29 1.90
N ILE A 34 -2.74 -0.54 1.30
CA ILE A 34 -3.02 0.51 0.31
C ILE A 34 -2.39 0.10 -1.02
N THR A 35 -3.18 0.15 -2.09
CA THR A 35 -2.74 -0.18 -3.45
C THR A 35 -3.10 0.93 -4.43
N GLY A 36 -2.19 1.21 -5.35
CA GLY A 36 -2.48 1.97 -6.56
C GLY A 36 -3.03 1.08 -7.69
N LYS A 37 -3.13 1.66 -8.88
CA LYS A 37 -3.59 0.98 -10.11
C LYS A 37 -2.50 0.86 -11.18
N GLU A 38 -1.37 1.53 -10.98
CA GLU A 38 -0.34 1.71 -12.00
C GLU A 38 1.04 1.71 -11.34
N ASP A 39 2.00 0.99 -11.93
CA ASP A 39 3.35 0.89 -11.37
C ASP A 39 4.22 2.14 -11.63
N ALA A 40 5.33 2.25 -10.89
CA ALA A 40 6.35 3.27 -11.11
C ALA A 40 7.29 2.96 -12.29
N ALA A 41 7.19 1.80 -12.93
CA ALA A 41 8.03 1.35 -14.05
C ALA A 41 9.54 1.46 -13.76
N ASN A 42 9.97 1.12 -12.53
CA ASN A 42 11.34 1.30 -12.04
C ASN A 42 11.88 2.74 -12.17
N ASN A 43 10.99 3.73 -12.26
CA ASN A 43 11.34 5.14 -12.44
C ASN A 43 11.01 5.93 -11.17
N TYR A 44 12.06 6.48 -10.54
CA TYR A 44 11.92 7.28 -9.33
C TYR A 44 11.06 8.53 -9.54
N ALA A 45 11.24 9.25 -10.65
CA ALA A 45 10.48 10.48 -10.91
C ALA A 45 8.99 10.20 -11.08
N ARG A 46 8.65 9.07 -11.71
CA ARG A 46 7.25 8.60 -11.85
C ARG A 46 6.67 8.23 -10.49
N GLY A 47 7.41 7.48 -9.67
CA GLY A 47 6.99 7.16 -8.31
C GLY A 47 6.83 8.40 -7.42
N HIS A 48 7.72 9.38 -7.53
CA HIS A 48 7.73 10.53 -6.61
C HIS A 48 6.82 11.68 -7.06
N TYR A 49 6.83 12.05 -8.35
CA TYR A 49 6.18 13.26 -8.82
C TYR A 49 4.83 13.03 -9.51
N THR A 50 4.56 11.82 -10.02
CA THR A 50 3.31 11.52 -10.72
C THR A 50 2.48 10.51 -9.94
N ILE A 51 2.62 9.21 -10.20
CA ILE A 51 1.70 8.18 -9.72
C ILE A 51 1.71 8.09 -8.19
N GLY A 52 2.88 8.12 -7.55
CA GLY A 52 2.91 8.07 -6.08
C GLY A 52 2.41 9.35 -5.41
N LYS A 53 2.38 10.48 -6.13
CA LYS A 53 1.79 11.73 -5.62
C LYS A 53 0.27 11.64 -5.52
N GLU A 54 -0.38 10.80 -6.33
CA GLU A 54 -1.82 10.58 -6.24
C GLU A 54 -2.23 9.80 -4.97
N ILE A 55 -1.31 9.00 -4.42
CA ILE A 55 -1.61 8.13 -3.27
C ILE A 55 -1.07 8.66 -1.94
N ILE A 56 -0.14 9.62 -1.97
CA ILE A 56 0.61 10.02 -0.77
C ILE A 56 -0.29 10.57 0.33
N ASP A 57 -1.33 11.33 -0.02
CA ASP A 57 -2.26 11.90 0.95
C ASP A 57 -3.04 10.80 1.69
N LEU A 58 -3.48 9.76 0.97
CA LEU A 58 -4.14 8.59 1.56
C LEU A 58 -3.20 7.86 2.53
N VAL A 59 -1.92 7.70 2.17
CA VAL A 59 -0.93 7.04 3.03
C VAL A 59 -0.68 7.88 4.29
N LEU A 60 -0.53 9.20 4.15
CA LEU A 60 -0.31 10.11 5.27
C LEU A 60 -1.48 10.08 6.27
N ASP A 61 -2.71 10.02 5.78
CA ASP A 61 -3.91 9.92 6.61
C ASP A 61 -4.02 8.58 7.36
N ARG A 62 -3.36 7.52 6.88
CA ARG A 62 -3.29 6.23 7.59
C ARG A 62 -2.20 6.18 8.66
N ILE A 63 -1.19 7.04 8.56
CA ILE A 63 -0.10 7.11 9.55
C ILE A 63 -0.48 7.99 10.75
N ARG A 64 -1.26 9.05 10.51
CA ARG A 64 -1.77 9.99 11.52
C ARG A 64 -2.75 9.32 12.48
#